data_AF-A0A4R8LXB1-F1
#
_entry.id   AF-A0A4R8LXB1-F1
#
_cell.length_a   1.000
_cell.length_b   1.000
_cell.length_c   1.000
_cell.angle_alpha   90.00
_cell.angle_beta   90.00
_cell.angle_gamma   90.00
#
_symmetry.space_group_name_H-M   'P 1'
#
loop_
_entity.id
_entity.type
_entity.pdbx_description
1 polymer ?
#
loop_
_entity_poly.entity_id
_entity_poly.type
_entity_poly.pdbx_seq_one_letter_code
_entity_poly.pdbx_strand_id
1 'polypeptide(L)'
;MHDEERIAMLRKACEMLYHDVRLPLYERSHVWPEHFAQNLEHAANGEDKLRQWLVELLRVEADEPIVLHGVRNALFHVFDAFKPHLSAAHRHDWLDLILRDPAKARSRMHQLLLAHPDTMLASSYYWRADRWRIAWFWHENAWWQFRVRDIGGNGLTLAWEIRPRAEVMARMRQTNSGYDVEWMHAERLAVRFDNGEYIAYRWLAESH
;
A
#
# COMPACT_ATOMS: atom_id res chain seq x y z
N MET A 1 1.30 -2.47 -27.03
CA MET A 1 2.09 -3.00 -25.92
C MET A 1 2.46 -4.43 -26.29
N HIS A 2 3.75 -4.66 -26.51
CA HIS A 2 4.26 -6.02 -26.72
C HIS A 2 4.09 -6.85 -25.44
N ASP A 3 4.00 -8.18 -25.53
CA ASP A 3 3.76 -9.03 -24.36
C ASP A 3 4.84 -8.85 -23.28
N GLU A 4 6.09 -8.62 -23.67
CA GLU A 4 7.21 -8.37 -22.75
C GLU A 4 7.05 -7.04 -21.98
N GLU A 5 6.64 -5.97 -22.65
CA GLU A 5 6.34 -4.68 -22.01
C GLU A 5 5.18 -4.82 -21.03
N ARG A 6 4.12 -5.55 -21.42
CA ARG A 6 2.97 -5.82 -20.54
C ARG A 6 3.40 -6.54 -19.27
N ILE A 7 4.23 -7.58 -19.40
CA ILE A 7 4.74 -8.34 -18.26
C ILE A 7 5.63 -7.46 -17.38
N ALA A 8 6.51 -6.65 -17.96
CA ALA A 8 7.36 -5.72 -17.21
C ALA A 8 6.54 -4.69 -16.41
N MET A 9 5.50 -4.12 -17.02
CA MET A 9 4.58 -3.22 -16.34
C MET A 9 3.80 -3.92 -15.22
N LEU A 10 3.30 -5.13 -15.47
CA LEU A 10 2.58 -5.91 -14.44
C LEU A 10 3.50 -6.26 -13.27
N ARG A 11 4.75 -6.66 -13.53
CA ARG A 11 5.75 -6.89 -12.48
C ARG A 11 5.94 -5.64 -11.63
N LYS A 12 6.17 -4.49 -12.26
CA LYS A 12 6.36 -3.21 -11.55
C LYS A 12 5.13 -2.81 -10.72
N ALA A 13 3.94 -3.09 -11.25
CA ALA A 13 2.69 -2.91 -10.53
C ALA A 13 2.59 -3.80 -9.29
N CYS A 14 2.93 -5.09 -9.40
CA CYS A 14 2.97 -6.02 -8.28
C CYS A 14 4.02 -5.61 -7.23
N GLU A 15 5.21 -5.16 -7.66
CA GLU A 15 6.24 -4.61 -6.76
C GLU A 15 5.72 -3.42 -5.98
N MET A 16 5.08 -2.45 -6.64
CA MET A 16 4.54 -1.29 -5.94
C MET A 16 3.37 -1.65 -5.03
N LEU A 17 2.50 -2.58 -5.43
CA LEU A 17 1.44 -3.09 -4.55
C LEU A 17 2.03 -3.78 -3.32
N TYR A 18 3.06 -4.61 -3.49
CA TYR A 18 3.75 -5.28 -2.39
C TYR A 18 4.32 -4.28 -1.38
N HIS A 19 5.02 -3.23 -1.87
CA HIS A 19 5.48 -2.15 -1.00
C HIS A 19 4.30 -1.55 -0.22
N ASP A 20 3.24 -1.20 -0.95
CA ASP A 20 2.05 -0.56 -0.39
C ASP A 20 1.34 -1.39 0.69
N VAL A 21 1.42 -2.72 0.65
CA VAL A 21 0.76 -3.66 1.61
C VAL A 21 1.71 -4.35 2.58
N ARG A 22 3.02 -4.07 2.53
CA ARG A 22 4.03 -4.79 3.33
C ARG A 22 3.76 -4.71 4.83
N LEU A 23 3.37 -3.55 5.35
CA LEU A 23 3.05 -3.39 6.77
C LEU A 23 1.75 -4.11 7.16
N PRO A 24 0.63 -3.98 6.42
CA PRO A 24 -0.55 -4.83 6.63
C PRO A 24 -0.29 -6.35 6.59
N LEU A 25 0.70 -6.81 5.79
CA LEU A 25 1.13 -8.21 5.81
C LEU A 25 1.81 -8.58 7.14
N TYR A 26 2.71 -7.74 7.67
CA TYR A 26 3.29 -7.93 9.01
C TYR A 26 2.23 -8.03 10.10
N GLU A 27 1.12 -7.27 9.98
CA GLU A 27 0.02 -7.33 10.95
C GLU A 27 -0.68 -8.68 11.01
N ARG A 28 -0.61 -9.47 9.94
CA ARG A 28 -1.23 -10.79 9.82
C ARG A 28 -0.28 -11.92 10.17
N SER A 29 0.98 -11.82 9.72
CA SER A 29 2.03 -12.78 10.06
C SER A 29 3.41 -12.20 9.75
N HIS A 30 4.42 -12.62 10.52
CA HIS A 30 5.81 -12.30 10.24
C HIS A 30 6.35 -13.02 8.98
N VAL A 31 5.71 -14.11 8.56
CA VAL A 31 6.13 -14.92 7.40
C VAL A 31 5.69 -14.29 6.09
N TRP A 32 4.50 -13.66 6.05
CA TRP A 32 3.91 -13.19 4.80
C TRP A 32 4.79 -12.20 4.02
N PRO A 33 5.43 -11.20 4.65
CA PRO A 33 6.26 -10.25 3.91
C PRO A 33 7.43 -10.90 3.16
N GLU A 34 8.09 -11.88 3.77
CA GLU A 34 9.20 -12.60 3.13
C GLU A 34 8.69 -13.55 2.06
N HIS A 35 7.61 -14.30 2.34
CA HIS A 35 6.93 -15.17 1.37
C HIS A 35 6.56 -14.41 0.08
N PHE A 36 5.90 -13.26 0.20
CA PHE A 36 5.51 -12.47 -0.98
C PHE A 36 6.70 -11.82 -1.69
N ALA A 37 7.75 -11.42 -0.97
CA ALA A 37 8.97 -10.88 -1.60
C ALA A 37 9.66 -11.94 -2.45
N GLN A 38 9.88 -13.14 -1.90
CA GLN A 38 10.51 -14.25 -2.60
C GLN A 38 9.65 -14.69 -3.79
N ASN A 39 8.35 -14.89 -3.60
CA ASN A 39 7.47 -15.34 -4.70
C ASN A 39 7.36 -14.32 -5.83
N LEU A 40 7.46 -13.01 -5.53
CA LEU A 40 7.47 -11.97 -6.55
C LEU A 40 8.72 -12.05 -7.43
N GLU A 41 9.88 -12.30 -6.82
CA GLU A 41 11.14 -12.51 -7.54
C GLU A 41 11.07 -13.74 -8.46
N HIS A 42 10.50 -14.86 -7.98
CA HIS A 42 10.28 -16.07 -8.78
C HIS A 42 9.23 -15.90 -9.89
N ALA A 43 8.29 -14.97 -9.72
CA ALA A 43 7.25 -14.66 -10.69
C ALA A 43 7.70 -13.69 -11.79
N ALA A 44 8.89 -13.08 -11.67
CA ALA A 44 9.34 -11.90 -12.41
C ALA A 44 9.15 -11.92 -13.95
N ASN A 45 9.14 -13.11 -14.57
CA ASN A 45 9.09 -13.25 -16.03
C ASN A 45 7.83 -13.95 -16.55
N GLY A 46 6.85 -14.26 -15.69
CA GLY A 46 5.66 -15.02 -16.08
C GLY A 46 4.37 -14.30 -15.70
N GLU A 47 3.57 -13.89 -16.68
CA GLU A 47 2.28 -13.24 -16.43
C GLU A 47 1.37 -14.08 -15.53
N ASP A 48 1.27 -15.39 -15.80
CA ASP A 48 0.45 -16.30 -15.00
C ASP A 48 0.96 -16.43 -13.56
N LYS A 49 2.27 -16.38 -13.34
CA LYS A 49 2.86 -16.41 -12.00
C LYS A 49 2.57 -15.11 -11.24
N LEU A 50 2.66 -13.96 -11.91
CA LEU A 50 2.28 -12.67 -11.32
C LEU A 50 0.79 -12.64 -10.99
N ARG A 51 -0.06 -13.23 -11.83
CA ARG A 51 -1.50 -13.39 -11.56
C ARG A 51 -1.76 -14.28 -10.35
N GLN A 52 -1.07 -15.42 -10.24
CA GLN A 52 -1.16 -16.31 -9.07
C GLN A 52 -0.70 -15.61 -7.79
N TRP A 53 0.40 -14.86 -7.86
CA TRP A 53 0.89 -14.04 -6.76
C TRP A 53 -0.16 -13.02 -6.29
N LEU A 54 -0.83 -12.35 -7.24
CA LEU A 54 -1.93 -11.43 -6.93
C LEU A 54 -3.10 -12.16 -6.25
N VAL A 55 -3.56 -13.29 -6.80
CA VAL A 55 -4.64 -14.10 -6.20
C VAL A 55 -4.31 -14.46 -4.75
N GLU A 56 -3.09 -14.92 -4.50
CA GLU A 56 -2.65 -15.27 -3.14
C GLU A 56 -2.63 -14.05 -2.22
N LEU A 57 -2.16 -12.90 -2.70
CA LEU A 57 -2.15 -11.65 -1.93
C LEU A 57 -3.57 -11.23 -1.51
N LEU A 58 -4.53 -11.33 -2.43
CA LEU A 58 -5.92 -10.97 -2.15
C LEU A 58 -6.61 -11.99 -1.23
N ARG A 59 -6.23 -13.28 -1.33
CA ARG A 59 -6.66 -14.30 -0.38
C ARG A 59 -6.17 -13.98 1.03
N VAL A 60 -4.88 -13.65 1.17
CA VAL A 60 -4.29 -13.28 2.47
C VAL A 60 -4.98 -12.07 3.08
N GLU A 61 -5.31 -11.06 2.27
CA GLU A 61 -6.08 -9.91 2.73
C GLU A 61 -7.45 -10.31 3.32
N ALA A 62 -8.14 -11.26 2.67
CA ALA A 62 -9.50 -11.66 2.98
C ALA A 62 -9.60 -12.64 4.16
N ASP A 63 -8.68 -13.62 4.21
CA ASP A 63 -8.81 -14.78 5.09
C ASP A 63 -7.92 -14.69 6.33
N GLU A 64 -6.79 -13.99 6.26
CA GLU A 64 -5.81 -13.98 7.36
C GLU A 64 -6.14 -12.87 8.37
N PRO A 65 -6.31 -13.22 9.65
CA PRO A 65 -6.68 -12.24 10.68
C PRO A 65 -5.50 -11.34 11.04
N ILE A 66 -5.81 -10.12 11.51
CA ILE A 66 -4.83 -9.26 12.17
C ILE A 66 -4.52 -9.83 13.55
N VAL A 67 -3.23 -9.97 13.87
CA VAL A 67 -2.75 -10.54 15.13
C VAL A 67 -1.91 -9.52 15.90
N LEU A 68 -2.07 -9.49 17.22
CA LEU A 68 -1.47 -8.45 18.07
C LEU A 68 0.08 -8.40 17.99
N HIS A 69 0.73 -9.55 17.91
CA HIS A 69 2.19 -9.62 17.76
C HIS A 69 2.64 -9.13 16.37
N GLY A 70 1.83 -9.36 15.34
CA GLY A 70 2.05 -8.83 14.00
C GLY A 70 1.90 -7.32 13.97
N VAL A 71 0.86 -6.78 14.62
CA VAL A 71 0.68 -5.33 14.80
C VAL A 71 1.90 -4.70 15.46
N ARG A 72 2.40 -5.31 16.55
CA ARG A 72 3.62 -4.84 17.21
C ARG A 72 4.83 -4.83 16.26
N ASN A 73 5.01 -5.86 15.46
CA ASN A 73 6.11 -5.93 14.50
C ASN A 73 6.00 -4.85 13.41
N ALA A 74 4.81 -4.69 12.83
CA ALA A 74 4.54 -3.63 11.86
C ALA A 74 4.82 -2.24 12.45
N LEU A 75 4.44 -2.01 13.70
CA LEU A 75 4.70 -0.75 14.39
C LEU A 75 6.19 -0.47 14.59
N PHE A 76 7.02 -1.47 14.87
CA PHE A 76 8.47 -1.26 14.95
C PHE A 76 9.06 -0.85 13.61
N HIS A 77 8.65 -1.51 12.51
CA HIS A 77 9.08 -1.14 11.16
C HIS A 77 8.65 0.29 10.78
N VAL A 78 7.44 0.69 11.15
CA VAL A 78 6.96 2.07 10.93
C VAL A 78 7.75 3.05 11.77
N PHE A 79 7.89 2.75 13.07
CA PHE A 79 8.49 3.65 14.05
C PHE A 79 9.96 3.95 13.72
N ASP A 80 10.67 3.01 13.11
CA ASP A 80 12.05 3.23 12.66
C ASP A 80 12.19 4.42 11.70
N ALA A 81 11.18 4.70 10.87
CA ALA A 81 11.18 5.87 9.99
C ALA A 81 11.03 7.20 10.75
N PHE A 82 10.37 7.18 11.91
CA PHE A 82 10.13 8.37 12.72
C PHE A 82 11.23 8.65 13.74
N LYS A 83 11.98 7.63 14.17
CA LYS A 83 13.05 7.77 15.19
C LYS A 83 13.97 8.97 14.98
N PRO A 84 14.48 9.27 13.76
CA PRO A 84 15.37 10.40 13.55
C PRO A 84 14.76 11.76 13.95
N HIS A 85 13.44 11.90 13.86
CA HIS A 85 12.70 13.14 14.12
C HIS A 85 12.28 13.32 15.58
N LEU A 86 12.41 12.27 16.40
CA LEU A 86 11.92 12.27 17.78
C LEU A 86 13.03 12.52 18.80
N SER A 87 12.69 13.18 19.90
CA SER A 87 13.56 13.30 21.08
C SER A 87 13.74 11.95 21.77
N ALA A 88 14.77 11.79 22.59
CA ALA A 88 15.00 10.54 23.33
C ALA A 88 13.80 10.15 24.22
N ALA A 89 13.16 11.12 24.88
CA ALA A 89 11.97 10.91 25.70
C ALA A 89 10.79 10.41 24.85
N HIS A 90 10.46 11.09 23.75
CA HIS A 90 9.39 10.66 22.86
C HIS A 90 9.67 9.27 22.24
N ARG A 91 10.94 8.96 21.94
CA ARG A 91 11.30 7.62 21.47
C ARG A 91 10.98 6.55 22.50
N HIS A 92 11.33 6.80 23.77
CA HIS A 92 11.05 5.88 24.87
C HIS A 92 9.54 5.68 25.07
N ASP A 93 8.78 6.77 25.10
CA ASP A 93 7.31 6.72 25.27
C ASP A 93 6.63 5.90 24.18
N TRP A 94 7.05 6.08 22.92
CA TRP A 94 6.54 5.31 21.79
C TRP A 94 6.91 3.82 21.86
N LEU A 95 8.16 3.51 22.21
CA LEU A 95 8.60 2.12 22.36
C LEU A 95 7.83 1.42 23.49
N ASP A 96 7.67 2.08 24.64
CA ASP A 96 6.89 1.56 25.76
C ASP A 96 5.42 1.35 25.36
N LEU A 97 4.82 2.31 24.64
CA LEU A 97 3.46 2.19 24.14
C LEU A 97 3.30 1.02 23.16
N ILE A 98 4.21 0.84 22.20
CA ILE A 98 4.19 -0.28 21.23
C ILE A 98 4.30 -1.63 21.96
N LEU A 99 5.12 -1.72 23.01
CA LEU A 99 5.29 -2.94 23.78
C LEU A 99 4.06 -3.27 24.62
N ARG A 100 3.55 -2.28 25.38
CA ARG A 100 2.44 -2.47 26.34
C ARG A 100 1.07 -2.56 25.69
N ASP A 101 0.80 -1.71 24.70
CA ASP A 101 -0.52 -1.58 24.06
C ASP A 101 -0.37 -1.29 22.54
N PRO A 102 -0.02 -2.31 21.74
CA PRO A 102 0.19 -2.12 20.30
C PRO A 102 -1.10 -1.72 19.56
N ALA A 103 -2.29 -2.05 20.08
CA ALA A 103 -3.55 -1.60 19.47
C ALA A 103 -3.71 -0.08 19.60
N LYS A 104 -3.43 0.47 20.78
CA LYS A 104 -3.43 1.92 21.02
C LYS A 104 -2.27 2.63 20.32
N ALA A 105 -1.10 2.00 20.23
CA ALA A 105 0.01 2.53 19.43
C ALA A 105 -0.40 2.65 17.96
N ARG A 106 -1.02 1.61 17.39
CA ARG A 106 -1.55 1.61 16.02
C ARG A 106 -2.56 2.71 15.79
N SER A 107 -3.53 2.87 16.69
CA SER A 107 -4.55 3.91 16.54
C SER A 107 -3.99 5.32 16.65
N ARG A 108 -2.84 5.53 17.30
CA ARG A 108 -2.18 6.85 17.44
C ARG A 108 -1.11 7.14 16.41
N MET A 109 -0.66 6.15 15.66
CA MET A 109 0.50 6.30 14.79
C MET A 109 0.26 7.32 13.65
N HIS A 110 -1.00 7.59 13.30
CA HIS A 110 -1.37 8.72 12.45
C HIS A 110 -0.86 10.09 12.95
N GLN A 111 -0.74 10.28 14.25
CA GLN A 111 -0.29 11.53 14.85
C GLN A 111 1.17 11.81 14.51
N LEU A 112 2.01 10.77 14.45
CA LEU A 112 3.39 10.91 14.00
C LEU A 112 3.45 11.27 12.52
N LEU A 113 2.56 10.71 11.71
CA LEU A 113 2.47 11.05 10.30
C LEU A 113 2.00 12.50 10.09
N LEU A 114 1.02 12.99 10.86
CA LEU A 114 0.59 14.39 10.85
C LEU A 114 1.72 15.35 11.25
N ALA A 115 2.50 14.99 12.26
CA ALA A 115 3.61 15.82 12.75
C ALA A 115 4.83 15.81 11.82
N HIS A 116 5.02 14.72 11.06
CA HIS A 116 6.19 14.51 10.20
C HIS A 116 5.75 14.00 8.81
N PRO A 117 5.04 14.83 8.02
CA PRO A 117 4.44 14.42 6.74
C PRO A 117 5.45 14.03 5.66
N ASP A 118 6.71 14.47 5.80
CA ASP A 118 7.80 14.17 4.87
C ASP A 118 8.51 12.83 5.20
N THR A 119 8.05 12.10 6.23
CA THR A 119 8.60 10.78 6.57
C THR A 119 8.31 9.80 5.44
N MET A 120 9.37 9.24 4.85
CA MET A 120 9.25 8.26 3.79
C MET A 120 8.72 6.93 4.35
N LEU A 121 7.40 6.75 4.32
CA LEU A 121 6.75 5.51 4.70
C LEU A 121 6.42 4.69 3.45
N ALA A 122 6.85 3.44 3.45
CA ALA A 122 6.75 2.58 2.28
C ALA A 122 5.38 1.91 2.09
N SER A 123 4.32 2.28 2.83
CA SER A 123 3.03 1.56 2.76
C SER A 123 1.80 2.48 2.92
N SER A 124 1.05 2.64 1.83
CA SER A 124 -0.18 3.44 1.81
C SER A 124 -1.39 2.72 2.45
N TYR A 125 -1.45 1.38 2.44
CA TYR A 125 -2.58 0.63 3.00
C TYR A 125 -2.53 0.46 4.52
N TYR A 126 -1.39 0.69 5.18
CA TYR A 126 -1.33 0.56 6.65
C TYR A 126 -2.28 1.51 7.38
N TRP A 127 -2.60 2.63 6.74
CA TRP A 127 -3.38 3.74 7.28
C TRP A 127 -4.81 3.80 6.75
N ARG A 128 -5.19 2.85 5.89
CA ARG A 128 -6.45 2.88 5.16
C ARG A 128 -7.20 1.58 5.38
N ALA A 129 -8.52 1.65 5.44
CA ALA A 129 -9.39 0.48 5.52
C ALA A 129 -9.73 -0.11 4.12
N ASP A 130 -9.20 0.49 3.05
CA ASP A 130 -9.50 0.11 1.68
C ASP A 130 -8.88 -1.23 1.29
N ARG A 131 -9.54 -1.92 0.36
CA ARG A 131 -9.05 -3.20 -0.17
C ARG A 131 -7.76 -3.02 -0.99
N TRP A 132 -6.84 -3.97 -0.88
CA TRP A 132 -5.54 -4.00 -1.57
C TRP A 132 -5.73 -4.27 -3.06
N ARG A 133 -6.19 -3.25 -3.79
CA ARG A 133 -6.63 -3.42 -5.19
C ARG A 133 -5.99 -2.42 -6.13
N ILE A 134 -5.35 -1.39 -5.61
CA ILE A 134 -4.80 -0.29 -6.42
C ILE A 134 -3.34 -0.04 -6.03
N ALA A 135 -2.49 0.11 -7.04
CA ALA A 135 -1.12 0.60 -6.87
C ALA A 135 -0.81 1.66 -7.93
N TRP A 136 0.07 2.58 -7.58
CA TRP A 136 0.56 3.61 -8.50
C TRP A 136 2.05 3.47 -8.67
N PHE A 137 2.53 3.65 -9.90
CA PHE A 137 3.94 3.45 -10.20
C PHE A 137 4.39 4.37 -11.33
N TRP A 138 5.65 4.79 -11.26
CA TRP A 138 6.29 5.57 -12.31
C TRP A 138 6.87 4.61 -13.35
N HIS A 139 6.58 4.79 -14.63
CA HIS A 139 7.14 4.00 -15.72
C HIS A 139 7.22 4.87 -16.98
N GLU A 140 8.38 4.85 -17.64
CA GLU A 140 8.63 5.61 -18.88
C GLU A 140 8.22 7.08 -18.79
N ASN A 141 8.68 7.76 -17.74
CA ASN A 141 8.41 9.18 -17.49
C ASN A 141 6.92 9.54 -17.31
N ALA A 142 6.09 8.57 -16.91
CA ALA A 142 4.69 8.80 -16.61
C ALA A 142 4.23 8.03 -15.36
N TRP A 143 3.20 8.56 -14.69
CA TRP A 143 2.49 7.84 -13.63
C TRP A 143 1.44 6.90 -14.23
N TRP A 144 1.40 5.67 -13.70
CA TRP A 144 0.47 4.63 -14.08
C TRP A 144 -0.30 4.13 -12.86
N GLN A 145 -1.56 3.79 -13.08
CA GLN A 145 -2.41 3.09 -12.14
C GLN A 145 -2.46 1.62 -12.52
N PHE A 146 -2.20 0.76 -11.56
CA PHE A 146 -2.63 -0.62 -11.58
C PHE A 146 -3.90 -0.77 -10.74
N ARG A 147 -4.87 -1.51 -11.24
CA ARG A 147 -6.07 -1.88 -10.49
C ARG A 147 -6.44 -3.32 -10.72
N VAL A 148 -6.82 -4.01 -9.64
CA VAL A 148 -7.42 -5.34 -9.66
C VAL A 148 -8.90 -5.23 -9.34
N ARG A 149 -9.73 -5.97 -10.10
CA ARG A 149 -11.17 -6.11 -9.89
C ARG A 149 -11.48 -7.59 -9.70
N ASP A 150 -12.31 -7.87 -8.71
CA ASP A 150 -12.97 -9.17 -8.60
C ASP A 150 -14.05 -9.23 -9.69
N ILE A 151 -14.06 -10.32 -10.46
CA ILE A 151 -15.05 -10.53 -11.53
C ILE A 151 -16.07 -11.61 -11.20
N GLY A 152 -16.02 -12.19 -10.00
CA GLY A 152 -17.00 -13.18 -9.52
C GLY A 152 -16.86 -14.55 -10.21
N GLY A 153 -16.97 -15.61 -9.41
CA GLY A 153 -16.82 -17.00 -9.84
C GLY A 153 -15.61 -17.67 -9.20
N ASN A 154 -15.85 -18.47 -8.16
CA ASN A 154 -14.92 -19.42 -7.54
C ASN A 154 -13.50 -18.91 -7.20
N GLY A 155 -13.35 -17.62 -6.86
CA GLY A 155 -12.17 -17.10 -6.15
C GLY A 155 -10.85 -17.04 -6.91
N LEU A 156 -10.82 -17.37 -8.21
CA LEU A 156 -9.57 -17.51 -8.98
C LEU A 156 -9.50 -16.66 -10.26
N THR A 157 -10.58 -15.98 -10.66
CA THR A 157 -10.54 -15.13 -11.85
C THR A 157 -10.48 -13.67 -11.42
N LEU A 158 -9.32 -13.04 -11.64
CA LEU A 158 -9.11 -11.61 -11.41
C LEU A 158 -9.02 -10.90 -12.76
N ALA A 159 -9.75 -9.80 -12.90
CA ALA A 159 -9.45 -8.84 -13.96
C ALA A 159 -8.50 -7.79 -13.40
N TRP A 160 -7.51 -7.39 -14.18
CA TRP A 160 -6.65 -6.28 -13.83
C TRP A 160 -6.52 -5.32 -15.01
N GLU A 161 -6.27 -4.06 -14.70
CA GLU A 161 -6.05 -3.01 -15.68
C GLU A 161 -4.85 -2.16 -15.28
N ILE A 162 -4.05 -1.78 -16.27
CA ILE A 162 -2.97 -0.81 -16.13
C ILE A 162 -3.29 0.36 -17.04
N ARG A 163 -3.39 1.56 -16.48
CA ARG A 163 -3.83 2.76 -17.21
C ARG A 163 -2.96 3.96 -16.84
N PRO A 164 -2.65 4.86 -17.79
CA PRO A 164 -1.88 6.05 -17.48
C PRO A 164 -2.71 7.02 -16.65
N ARG A 165 -2.05 7.83 -15.81
CA ARG A 165 -2.70 8.84 -14.96
C ARG A 165 -3.66 9.73 -15.73
N ALA A 166 -3.27 10.16 -16.93
CA ALA A 166 -4.09 11.04 -17.77
C ALA A 166 -5.46 10.42 -18.10
N GLU A 167 -5.52 9.12 -18.41
CA GLU A 167 -6.78 8.41 -18.68
C GLU A 167 -7.64 8.31 -17.43
N VAL A 168 -7.03 7.96 -16.29
CA VAL A 168 -7.73 7.86 -14.99
C VAL A 168 -8.36 9.22 -14.63
N MET A 169 -7.58 10.30 -14.72
CA MET A 169 -8.05 11.65 -14.45
C MET A 169 -9.13 12.12 -15.43
N ALA A 170 -9.03 11.75 -16.71
CA ALA A 170 -10.04 12.09 -17.72
C ALA A 170 -11.39 11.42 -17.43
N ARG A 171 -11.38 10.11 -17.11
CA ARG A 171 -12.60 9.37 -16.73
C ARG A 171 -13.25 9.95 -15.49
N MET A 172 -12.47 10.30 -14.47
CA MET A 172 -12.97 10.90 -13.22
C MET A 172 -13.67 12.24 -13.42
N ARG A 173 -13.12 13.11 -14.29
CA ARG A 173 -13.76 14.41 -14.60
C ARG A 173 -15.13 14.24 -15.28
N GLN A 174 -15.32 13.15 -16.01
CA GLN A 174 -16.58 12.86 -16.70
C GLN A 174 -17.66 12.30 -15.76
N THR A 175 -17.27 11.56 -14.72
CA THR A 175 -18.23 10.93 -13.79
C THR A 175 -18.73 11.87 -12.70
N ASN A 176 -18.16 13.08 -12.58
CA ASN A 176 -18.47 14.07 -11.53
C ASN A 176 -18.48 13.46 -10.11
N SER A 177 -17.75 12.36 -9.92
CA SER A 177 -17.60 11.68 -8.64
C SER A 177 -16.57 12.47 -7.83
N GLY A 178 -17.04 13.44 -7.05
CA GLY A 178 -16.20 14.10 -6.06
C GLY A 178 -15.49 13.07 -5.17
N TYR A 179 -14.22 13.35 -4.83
CA TYR A 179 -13.37 12.61 -3.87
C TYR A 179 -13.63 11.09 -3.76
N ASP A 180 -13.63 10.39 -4.90
CA ASP A 180 -13.71 8.93 -4.94
C ASP A 180 -12.41 8.31 -4.37
N VAL A 181 -12.48 7.10 -3.80
CA VAL A 181 -11.34 6.33 -3.28
C VAL A 181 -10.26 6.19 -4.36
N GLU A 182 -10.67 6.12 -5.63
CA GLU A 182 -9.77 6.14 -6.78
C GLU A 182 -8.96 7.44 -6.92
N TRP A 183 -9.53 8.60 -6.58
CA TRP A 183 -8.84 9.90 -6.56
C TRP A 183 -7.82 9.96 -5.42
N MET A 184 -8.17 9.46 -4.23
CA MET A 184 -7.22 9.35 -3.12
C MET A 184 -6.05 8.40 -3.41
N HIS A 185 -6.28 7.34 -4.20
CA HIS A 185 -5.19 6.51 -4.71
C HIS A 185 -4.38 7.24 -5.80
N ALA A 186 -5.06 7.89 -6.75
CA ALA A 186 -4.45 8.61 -7.88
C ALA A 186 -3.53 9.73 -7.48
N GLU A 187 -3.86 10.38 -6.37
CA GLU A 187 -3.00 11.39 -5.86
C GLU A 187 -1.86 10.79 -5.02
N ARG A 188 -1.97 9.62 -4.38
CA ARG A 188 -1.09 9.22 -3.25
C ARG A 188 -0.92 10.35 -2.20
N LEU A 189 -1.73 11.40 -2.28
CA LEU A 189 -1.65 12.66 -1.55
C LEU A 189 -2.67 12.68 -0.39
N ALA A 190 -3.10 11.51 0.07
CA ALA A 190 -4.09 11.49 1.13
C ALA A 190 -4.11 10.13 1.84
N VAL A 191 -3.51 10.05 3.02
CA VAL A 191 -4.05 9.15 4.04
C VAL A 191 -5.34 9.78 4.54
N ARG A 192 -6.51 9.20 4.22
CA ARG A 192 -7.75 9.58 4.92
C ARG A 192 -7.82 8.83 6.23
N PHE A 193 -7.84 9.55 7.34
CA PHE A 193 -8.10 8.96 8.64
C PHE A 193 -9.61 8.88 8.90
N ASP A 194 -10.00 8.06 9.87
CA ASP A 194 -11.41 7.85 10.24
C ASP A 194 -12.11 9.15 10.70
N ASN A 195 -11.34 10.16 11.11
CA ASN A 195 -11.84 11.49 11.48
C ASN A 195 -12.07 12.42 10.26
N GLY A 196 -11.78 11.96 9.04
CA GLY A 196 -11.91 12.74 7.80
C GLY A 196 -10.72 13.65 7.48
N GLU A 197 -9.63 13.61 8.25
CA GLU A 197 -8.38 14.31 7.92
C GLU A 197 -7.61 13.60 6.81
N TYR A 198 -6.87 14.38 6.02
CA TYR A 198 -6.09 13.87 4.89
C TYR A 198 -4.63 14.34 4.97
N ILE A 199 -3.67 13.45 4.77
CA ILE A 199 -2.25 13.82 4.60
C ILE A 199 -1.75 13.54 3.20
N ALA A 200 -1.27 14.60 2.57
CA ALA A 200 -0.56 14.57 1.31
C ALA A 200 0.92 14.28 1.50
N TYR A 201 1.36 13.11 1.04
CA TYR A 201 2.78 12.79 0.96
C TYR A 201 3.45 13.65 -0.12
N ARG A 202 4.29 14.60 0.29
CA ARG A 202 4.96 15.58 -0.58
C ARG A 202 5.91 14.98 -1.62
N TRP A 203 6.54 13.85 -1.32
CA TRP A 203 7.59 13.23 -2.14
C TRP A 203 7.11 12.66 -3.50
N LEU A 204 5.83 12.84 -3.85
CA LEU A 204 5.27 12.56 -5.17
C LEU A 204 4.78 13.80 -5.94
N ALA A 205 4.56 14.93 -5.24
CA ALA A 205 4.11 16.18 -5.87
C ALA A 205 5.26 16.93 -6.56
N GLU A 206 6.51 16.69 -6.15
CA GLU A 206 7.69 17.44 -6.61
C GLU A 206 8.48 16.73 -7.73
N SER A 207 7.83 15.92 -8.57
CA SER A 207 8.39 15.52 -9.86
C SER A 207 7.82 16.41 -10.96
N HIS A 208 8.23 17.68 -10.93
CA HIS A 208 8.10 18.61 -12.05
C HIS A 208 9.15 18.34 -13.12
#